data_AF-A0A1Q4G6D7-F1
#
_entry.id   AF-A0A1Q4G6D7-F1
#
_cell.length_a   1.000
_cell.length_b   1.000
_cell.length_c   1.000
_cell.angle_alpha   90.00
_cell.angle_beta   90.00
_cell.angle_gamma   90.00
#
_symmetry.space_group_name_H-M   'P 1'
#
loop_
_entity.id
_entity.type
_entity.pdbx_description
1 polymer ?
#
loop_
_entity_poly.entity_id
_entity_poly.type
_entity_poly.pdbx_seq_one_letter_code
_entity_poly.pdbx_strand_id
1 'polypeptide(L)'
;MRRSVRIISLGFLLLTIEYIICVLLFSIEFFFKHDSQLNLGHAIRGATEVNSLRLIFYFPPWCFFMYYIYDKIRFKNVLIKLALINTGLYILLSFIFTLIFSLGSVFAFSFFYDLVVATFVSPFILYTIPNIKNWYAQI
;
A
#
# COMPACT_ATOMS: atom_id res chain seq x y z
N MET A 1 -18.14 15.32 6.65
CA MET A 1 -17.30 15.12 5.44
C MET A 1 -18.00 14.16 4.47
N ARG A 2 -18.12 14.50 3.17
CA ARG A 2 -18.74 13.60 2.18
C ARG A 2 -17.97 12.27 2.10
N ARG A 3 -18.67 11.15 1.90
CA ARG A 3 -18.08 9.79 1.89
C ARG A 3 -16.87 9.67 0.96
N SER A 4 -16.98 10.19 -0.26
CA SER A 4 -15.90 10.14 -1.26
C SER A 4 -14.62 10.83 -0.78
N VAL A 5 -14.75 11.98 -0.11
CA VAL A 5 -13.59 12.72 0.43
C VAL A 5 -12.89 11.89 1.49
N ARG A 6 -13.64 11.19 2.36
CA ARG A 6 -13.06 10.30 3.38
C ARG A 6 -12.28 9.15 2.77
N ILE A 7 -12.84 8.49 1.76
CA ILE A 7 -12.17 7.39 1.04
C ILE A 7 -10.88 7.90 0.39
N ILE A 8 -10.93 9.00 -0.35
CA ILE A 8 -9.76 9.58 -1.01
C ILE A 8 -8.69 9.95 0.02
N SER A 9 -9.06 10.66 1.09
CA SER A 9 -8.14 11.02 2.17
C SER A 9 -7.52 9.80 2.85
N LEU A 10 -8.31 8.76 3.12
CA LEU A 10 -7.82 7.51 3.69
C LEU A 10 -6.80 6.84 2.76
N GLY A 11 -7.10 6.76 1.46
CA GLY A 11 -6.18 6.16 0.50
C GLY A 11 -4.85 6.91 0.40
N PHE A 12 -4.87 8.25 0.43
CA PHE A 12 -3.64 9.05 0.48
C PHE A 12 -2.84 8.81 1.76
N LEU A 13 -3.52 8.69 2.90
CA LEU A 13 -2.87 8.37 4.17
C LEU A 13 -2.23 6.98 4.14
N LEU A 14 -2.91 5.98 3.60
CA LEU A 14 -2.35 4.63 3.43
C LEU A 14 -1.11 4.66 2.52
N LEU A 15 -1.19 5.32 1.35
CA LEU A 15 -0.04 5.47 0.45
C LEU A 15 1.14 6.16 1.13
N THR A 16 0.87 7.17 1.97
CA THR A 16 1.92 7.88 2.72
C THR A 16 2.60 6.97 3.74
N ILE A 17 1.83 6.20 4.51
CA ILE A 17 2.37 5.24 5.48
C ILE A 17 3.14 4.13 4.76
N GLU A 18 2.62 3.62 3.64
CA GLU A 18 3.27 2.61 2.83
C GLU A 18 4.62 3.09 2.29
N TYR A 19 4.68 4.33 1.80
CA TYR A 19 5.92 4.95 1.37
C TYR A 19 6.95 4.98 2.51
N ILE A 20 6.54 5.40 3.72
CA ILE A 20 7.43 5.42 4.89
C ILE A 20 7.93 4.01 5.22
N ILE A 21 7.05 3.00 5.22
CA ILE A 21 7.43 1.60 5.46
C ILE A 21 8.42 1.14 4.39
N CYS A 22 8.18 1.44 3.10
CA CYS A 22 9.07 1.03 2.00
C CYS A 22 10.46 1.66 2.11
N VAL A 23 10.56 2.96 2.45
CA VAL A 23 11.86 3.61 2.67
C VAL A 23 12.63 2.92 3.80
N LEU A 24 11.94 2.55 4.88
CA LEU A 24 12.56 1.83 6.00
C LEU A 24 13.01 0.42 5.60
N LEU A 25 12.15 -0.36 4.93
CA LEU A 25 12.47 -1.71 4.48
C LEU A 25 13.66 -1.71 3.51
N PHE A 26 13.68 -0.79 2.55
CA PHE A 26 14.81 -0.63 1.64
C PHE A 26 16.10 -0.28 2.37
N SER A 27 16.03 0.63 3.33
CA SER A 27 17.22 1.01 4.11
C SER A 27 17.77 -0.17 4.91
N ILE A 28 16.89 -1.05 5.41
CA ILE A 28 17.26 -2.28 6.13
C ILE A 28 17.85 -3.33 5.16
N GLU A 29 17.26 -3.54 3.98
CA GLU A 29 17.76 -4.51 3.00
C GLU A 29 19.20 -4.20 2.57
N PHE A 30 19.53 -2.91 2.38
CA PHE A 30 20.90 -2.47 2.08
C PHE A 30 21.88 -2.81 3.21
N PHE A 31 21.47 -2.66 4.47
CA PHE A 31 22.31 -2.99 5.61
C PHE A 31 22.66 -4.49 5.64
N PHE A 32 21.70 -5.36 5.33
CA PHE A 32 21.92 -6.82 5.32
C PHE A 32 22.75 -7.29 4.11
N LYS A 33 22.64 -6.64 2.95
CA LYS A 33 23.41 -7.00 1.75
C LYS A 33 24.91 -6.64 1.81
N HIS A 34 25.38 -6.09 2.93
CA HIS A 34 26.79 -5.71 3.14
C HIS A 34 27.30 -4.69 2.10
N ASP A 35 26.39 -3.97 1.44
CA ASP A 35 26.74 -2.79 0.65
C ASP A 35 27.03 -1.67 1.65
N SER A 36 28.32 -1.35 1.82
CA SER A 36 28.85 -0.53 2.91
C SER A 36 28.43 0.94 2.88
N GLN A 37 27.57 1.33 1.93
CA GLN A 37 27.02 2.67 1.82
C GLN A 37 25.51 2.62 2.07
N LEU A 38 25.10 2.98 3.29
CA LEU A 38 23.74 3.39 3.60
C LEU A 38 23.38 4.60 2.73
N ASN A 39 22.92 4.35 1.51
CA ASN A 39 22.54 5.40 0.60
C ASN A 39 21.03 5.63 0.70
N LEU A 40 20.65 6.39 1.73
CA LEU A 40 19.27 6.83 1.94
C LEU A 40 18.66 7.46 0.68
N GLY A 41 19.48 8.11 -0.16
CA GLY A 41 19.06 8.66 -1.45
C GLY A 41 18.54 7.59 -2.42
N HIS A 42 19.18 6.42 -2.47
CA HIS A 42 18.70 5.30 -3.29
C HIS A 42 17.40 4.70 -2.75
N ALA A 43 17.28 4.53 -1.43
CA ALA A 43 16.06 4.02 -0.80
C ALA A 43 14.87 4.97 -1.03
N ILE A 44 15.08 6.28 -0.87
CA ILE A 44 14.08 7.32 -1.13
C ILE A 44 13.68 7.30 -2.61
N ARG A 45 14.64 7.25 -3.53
CA ARG A 45 14.37 7.23 -4.97
C ARG A 45 13.55 6.01 -5.36
N GLY A 46 13.96 4.81 -4.93
CA GLY A 46 13.22 3.57 -5.20
C GLY A 46 11.80 3.60 -4.64
N ALA A 47 11.63 4.06 -3.39
CA ALA A 47 10.31 4.20 -2.79
C ALA A 47 9.45 5.24 -3.51
N THR A 48 10.05 6.32 -4.02
CA THR A 48 9.35 7.39 -4.74
C THR A 48 8.87 6.92 -6.11
N GLU A 49 9.72 6.27 -6.89
CA GLU A 49 9.36 5.72 -8.21
C GLU A 49 8.16 4.79 -8.09
N VAL A 50 8.13 3.98 -7.04
CA VAL A 50 7.08 2.98 -6.87
C VAL A 50 5.82 3.57 -6.30
N ASN A 51 5.93 4.46 -5.32
CA ASN A 51 4.75 5.14 -4.79
C ASN A 51 4.07 5.96 -5.90
N SER A 52 4.84 6.51 -6.84
CA SER A 52 4.32 7.21 -8.02
C SER A 52 3.54 6.27 -8.94
N LEU A 53 4.08 5.08 -9.24
CA LEU A 53 3.36 4.05 -10.01
C LEU A 53 2.06 3.64 -9.30
N ARG A 54 2.08 3.50 -7.98
CA ARG A 54 0.86 3.15 -7.21
C ARG A 54 -0.15 4.28 -7.19
N LEU A 55 0.28 5.53 -7.11
CA LEU A 55 -0.63 6.66 -7.22
C LEU A 55 -1.36 6.68 -8.58
N ILE A 56 -0.68 6.32 -9.67
CA ILE A 56 -1.27 6.34 -11.01
C ILE A 56 -2.12 5.10 -11.27
N PHE A 57 -1.60 3.91 -10.98
CA PHE A 57 -2.19 2.64 -11.42
C PHE A 57 -3.01 1.92 -10.33
N TYR A 58 -2.68 2.12 -9.07
CA TYR A 58 -3.32 1.42 -7.95
C TYR A 58 -4.42 2.26 -7.27
N PHE A 59 -4.18 3.57 -7.10
CA PHE A 59 -5.09 4.45 -6.36
C PHE A 59 -6.48 4.61 -6.99
N PRO A 60 -6.64 4.78 -8.33
CA PRO A 60 -7.98 4.90 -8.92
C PRO A 60 -8.81 3.61 -8.77
N PRO A 61 -8.30 2.40 -9.09
CA PRO A 61 -9.01 1.15 -8.81
C PRO A 61 -9.32 0.97 -7.32
N TRP A 62 -8.42 1.39 -6.43
CA TRP A 62 -8.66 1.32 -4.98
C TRP A 62 -9.82 2.20 -4.55
N CYS A 63 -9.88 3.45 -5.02
CA CYS A 63 -10.99 4.36 -4.75
C CYS A 63 -12.32 3.77 -5.25
N PHE A 64 -12.33 3.19 -6.45
CA PHE A 64 -13.49 2.52 -7.00
C PHE A 64 -13.94 1.34 -6.13
N PHE A 65 -13.00 0.47 -5.75
CA PHE A 65 -13.29 -0.71 -4.93
C PHE A 65 -13.84 -0.32 -3.55
N MET A 66 -13.23 0.68 -2.92
CA MET A 66 -13.68 1.22 -1.64
C MET A 66 -15.06 1.86 -1.71
N TYR A 67 -15.41 2.50 -2.83
CA TYR A 67 -16.70 3.16 -2.97
C TYR A 67 -17.85 2.17 -3.26
N TYR A 68 -17.62 1.17 -4.12
CA TYR A 68 -18.70 0.31 -4.63
C TYR A 68 -18.76 -1.09 -4.02
N ILE A 69 -17.63 -1.61 -3.55
CA ILE A 69 -17.51 -3.02 -3.15
C ILE A 69 -17.31 -3.16 -1.64
N TYR A 70 -16.71 -2.17 -0.98
CA TYR A 70 -16.41 -2.23 0.45
C TYR A 70 -17.61 -2.65 1.30
N ASP A 71 -18.78 -2.02 1.16
CA ASP A 71 -19.98 -2.32 1.98
C ASP A 71 -20.52 -3.74 1.76
N LYS A 72 -20.26 -4.33 0.59
CA LYS A 72 -20.77 -5.67 0.23
C LYS A 72 -20.00 -6.79 0.93
N ILE A 73 -18.78 -6.50 1.39
CA ILE A 73 -17.91 -7.47 2.04
C ILE A 73 -18.26 -7.60 3.53
N ARG A 74 -18.71 -8.79 3.93
CA ARG A 74 -19.18 -9.13 5.29
C ARG A 74 -18.04 -9.51 6.26
N PHE A 75 -17.07 -8.63 6.46
CA PHE A 75 -16.09 -8.77 7.55
C PHE A 75 -16.47 -7.91 8.75
N LYS A 76 -16.52 -8.52 9.95
CA LYS A 76 -16.85 -7.82 11.20
C LYS A 76 -15.75 -6.83 11.64
N ASN A 77 -14.49 -7.21 11.47
CA ASN A 77 -13.36 -6.37 11.84
C ASN A 77 -12.98 -5.46 10.66
N VAL A 78 -13.31 -4.17 10.79
CA VAL A 78 -13.04 -3.12 9.80
C VAL A 78 -11.55 -3.04 9.46
N LEU A 79 -10.67 -3.20 10.45
CA LEU A 79 -9.23 -3.10 10.25
C LEU A 79 -8.70 -4.22 9.36
N ILE A 80 -9.07 -5.46 9.68
CA ILE A 80 -8.69 -6.65 8.90
C ILE A 80 -9.30 -6.55 7.49
N LYS A 81 -10.56 -6.12 7.40
CA LYS A 81 -11.25 -5.90 6.12
C LYS A 81 -10.46 -4.93 5.23
N LEU A 82 -10.02 -3.81 5.79
CA LEU A 82 -9.27 -2.80 5.05
C LEU A 82 -7.89 -3.31 4.62
N ALA A 83 -7.17 -4.01 5.50
CA ALA A 83 -5.88 -4.63 5.18
C ALA A 83 -6.01 -5.67 4.06
N LEU A 84 -7.05 -6.52 4.11
CA LEU A 84 -7.31 -7.51 3.06
C LEU A 84 -7.67 -6.87 1.73
N ILE A 85 -8.50 -5.81 1.72
CA ILE A 85 -8.87 -5.12 0.49
C ILE A 85 -7.65 -4.42 -0.11
N ASN A 86 -6.86 -3.73 0.72
CA ASN A 86 -5.69 -3.00 0.26
C ASN A 86 -4.64 -3.96 -0.32
N THR A 87 -4.27 -4.99 0.45
CA THR A 87 -3.27 -5.98 0.03
C THR A 87 -3.77 -6.84 -1.13
N GLY A 88 -5.02 -7.31 -1.05
CA GLY A 88 -5.62 -8.17 -2.07
C GLY A 88 -5.78 -7.47 -3.41
N LEU A 89 -6.20 -6.20 -3.41
CA LEU A 89 -6.27 -5.41 -4.64
C LEU A 89 -4.88 -5.17 -5.23
N TYR A 90 -3.86 -4.95 -4.38
CA TYR A 90 -2.49 -4.76 -4.84
C TYR A 90 -1.97 -6.03 -5.51
N ILE A 91 -2.11 -7.20 -4.86
CA ILE A 91 -1.70 -8.49 -5.43
C ILE A 91 -2.44 -8.77 -6.74
N LEU A 92 -3.76 -8.54 -6.77
CA LEU A 92 -4.58 -8.75 -7.96
C LEU A 92 -4.11 -7.88 -9.13
N LEU A 93 -3.87 -6.59 -8.88
CA LEU A 93 -3.39 -5.67 -9.91
C LEU A 93 -1.98 -6.06 -10.39
N SER A 94 -1.07 -6.40 -9.48
CA SER A 94 0.27 -6.88 -9.85
C SER A 94 0.22 -8.14 -10.72
N PHE A 95 -0.71 -9.06 -10.44
CA PHE A 95 -0.94 -10.23 -11.27
C PHE A 95 -1.47 -9.85 -12.67
N ILE A 96 -2.47 -8.97 -12.74
CA ILE A 96 -3.02 -8.47 -14.01
C ILE A 96 -1.93 -7.77 -14.85
N PHE A 97 -1.12 -6.90 -14.23
CA PHE A 97 -0.01 -6.23 -14.91
C PHE A 97 1.04 -7.21 -15.43
N THR A 98 1.33 -8.26 -14.68
CA THR A 98 2.27 -9.31 -15.11
C THR A 98 1.74 -10.04 -16.35
N LEU A 99 0.45 -10.37 -16.38
CA LEU A 99 -0.19 -11.03 -17.53
C LEU A 99 -0.24 -10.15 -18.78
N ILE A 100 -0.56 -8.85 -18.63
CA ILE A 100 -0.72 -7.93 -19.76
C ILE A 100 0.63 -7.52 -20.37
N PHE A 101 1.61 -7.20 -19.52
CA PHE A 101 2.89 -6.64 -19.97
C PHE A 101 4.01 -7.69 -20.06
N SER A 102 3.71 -8.98 -19.81
CA SER A 102 4.70 -10.07 -19.78
C SER A 102 5.89 -9.76 -18.86
N LEU A 103 5.65 -9.00 -17.80
CA LEU A 103 6.68 -8.58 -16.84
C LEU A 103 6.90 -9.69 -15.80
N GLY A 104 7.38 -10.85 -16.23
CA GLY A 104 7.74 -11.96 -15.31
C GLY A 104 8.74 -11.56 -14.22
N SER A 105 9.42 -10.43 -14.40
CA SER A 105 10.31 -9.82 -13.42
C SER A 105 9.58 -9.16 -12.23
N VAL A 106 8.29 -8.81 -12.33
CA VAL A 106 7.55 -8.12 -11.25
C VAL A 106 7.50 -8.95 -9.96
N PHE A 107 7.39 -10.28 -10.06
CA PHE A 107 7.40 -11.18 -8.90
C PHE A 107 8.80 -11.69 -8.51
N ALA A 108 9.81 -11.45 -9.35
CA ALA A 108 11.17 -11.92 -9.13
C ALA A 108 11.99 -10.99 -8.21
N PHE A 109 11.55 -9.74 -8.02
CA PHE A 109 12.23 -8.79 -7.16
C PHE A 109 11.73 -8.89 -5.71
N SER A 110 12.67 -8.88 -4.74
CA SER A 110 12.40 -8.75 -3.29
C SER A 110 11.37 -7.66 -3.00
N PHE A 111 11.43 -6.63 -3.82
CA PHE A 111 10.61 -5.45 -3.75
C PHE A 111 9.10 -5.68 -3.81
N PHE A 112 8.63 -6.71 -4.53
CA PHE A 112 7.21 -7.06 -4.52
C PHE A 112 6.75 -7.47 -3.11
N TYR A 113 7.56 -8.26 -2.42
CA TYR A 113 7.23 -8.74 -1.07
C TYR A 113 7.24 -7.60 -0.05
N ASP A 114 8.19 -6.67 -0.15
CA ASP A 114 8.24 -5.49 0.71
C ASP A 114 6.99 -4.63 0.55
N LEU A 115 6.48 -4.47 -0.68
CA LEU A 115 5.24 -3.76 -0.94
C LEU A 115 4.01 -4.50 -0.41
N VAL A 116 3.95 -5.83 -0.55
CA VAL A 116 2.86 -6.62 0.04
C VAL A 116 2.83 -6.42 1.56
N VAL A 117 4.00 -6.48 2.21
CA VAL A 117 4.10 -6.24 3.65
C VAL A 117 3.70 -4.81 3.99
N ALA A 118 4.21 -3.80 3.28
CA ALA A 118 3.86 -2.40 3.52
C ALA A 118 2.36 -2.14 3.37
N THR A 119 1.74 -2.67 2.31
CA THR A 119 0.28 -2.51 2.05
C THR A 119 -0.59 -3.23 3.06
N PHE A 120 -0.13 -4.37 3.58
CA PHE A 120 -0.84 -5.09 4.63
C PHE A 120 -0.73 -4.41 5.99
N VAL A 121 0.46 -3.92 6.34
CA VAL A 121 0.76 -3.33 7.65
C VAL A 121 0.25 -1.89 7.77
N SER A 122 0.16 -1.14 6.67
CA SER A 122 -0.22 0.28 6.67
C SER A 122 -1.53 0.60 7.39
N PRO A 123 -2.62 -0.20 7.29
CA PRO A 123 -3.86 0.10 8.00
C PRO A 123 -3.72 -0.06 9.51
N PHE A 124 -2.91 -1.03 9.96
CA PHE A 124 -2.65 -1.27 11.39
C PHE A 124 -1.89 -0.10 12.00
N ILE A 125 -0.86 0.40 11.31
CA ILE A 125 -0.13 1.61 11.75
C ILE A 125 -1.08 2.80 11.79
N LEU A 126 -1.87 3.00 10.74
CA LEU A 126 -2.81 4.13 10.67
C LEU A 126 -3.86 4.08 11.80
N TYR A 127 -4.30 2.88 12.19
CA TYR A 127 -5.27 2.68 13.27
C TYR A 127 -4.73 3.06 14.66
N THR A 128 -3.41 3.10 14.84
CA THR A 128 -2.81 3.58 16.10
C THR A 128 -2.97 5.09 16.30
N ILE A 129 -3.26 5.85 15.24
CA ILE A 129 -3.43 7.31 15.31
C ILE A 129 -4.84 7.62 15.84
N PRO A 130 -4.99 8.26 17.02
CA PRO A 130 -6.28 8.38 17.72
C PRO A 130 -7.40 9.02 16.88
N ASN A 131 -7.08 10.08 16.12
CA ASN A 131 -8.07 10.78 15.30
C ASN A 131 -8.56 9.96 14.11
N ILE A 132 -7.75 9.01 13.62
CA ILE A 132 -8.06 8.21 12.44
C ILE A 132 -8.87 6.97 12.83
N LYS A 133 -8.71 6.45 14.06
CA LYS A 133 -9.52 5.34 14.60
C LYS A 133 -11.03 5.57 14.43
N ASN A 134 -11.49 6.80 14.64
CA ASN A 134 -12.90 7.18 14.47
C ASN A 134 -13.35 7.18 13.01
N TRP A 135 -12.43 7.37 12.05
CA TRP A 135 -12.74 7.35 10.62
C TRP A 135 -12.97 5.92 10.14
N TYR A 136 -12.22 4.95 10.66
CA TYR A 136 -12.43 3.52 10.39
C TYR A 136 -13.87 3.08 10.69
N ALA A 137 -14.46 3.53 11.80
CA ALA A 137 -15.82 3.18 12.18
C ALA A 137 -16.91 3.77 11.28
N GLN A 138 -16.57 4.71 10.39
CA GLN A 138 -17.51 5.51 9.61
C GLN A 138 -17.38 5.34 8.08
N ILE A 139 -16.52 4.41 7.63
CA ILE A 139 -16.31 4.05 6.22
C ILE A 139 -17.28 2.94 5.82
#